data_AF-A0A956QMA9-F1
#
_entry.id   AF-A0A956QMA9-F1
#
_cell.length_a   1.000
_cell.length_b   1.000
_cell.length_c   1.000
_cell.angle_alpha   90.00
_cell.angle_beta   90.00
_cell.angle_gamma   90.00
#
_symmetry.space_group_name_H-M   'P 1'
#
loop_
_entity.id
_entity.type
_entity.pdbx_description
1 polymer ?
#
loop_
_entity_poly.entity_id
_entity_poly.type
_entity_poly.pdbx_seq_one_letter_code
_entity_poly.pdbx_strand_id
1 'polypeptide(L)'
;MERIEQYLDFMVHILRADGVVEEVEKQQFMAMMVEGLQLRPEVVERYRGQLEAKSWDPPTDHQLAALGEGLDPGSLSHMVKDGYSMAWADGNIDPAEQELIQRFLVAVGIPESRLADIDNWARISLEVARKGQILFRPVQPVSG
;
A
#
# COMPACT_ATOMS: atom_id res chain seq x y z
N MET A 1 -16.52 -8.02 -4.47
CA MET A 1 -15.50 -6.96 -4.54
C MET A 1 -14.62 -7.26 -5.74
N GLU A 2 -14.39 -6.31 -6.63
CA GLU A 2 -13.46 -6.52 -7.75
C GLU A 2 -12.01 -6.56 -7.23
N ARG A 3 -11.12 -7.33 -7.86
CA ARG A 3 -9.72 -7.51 -7.40
C ARG A 3 -8.99 -6.20 -7.18
N ILE A 4 -9.21 -5.23 -8.07
CA ILE A 4 -8.58 -3.93 -7.98
C ILE A 4 -9.12 -3.12 -6.79
N GLU A 5 -10.40 -3.23 -6.46
CA GLU A 5 -10.96 -2.56 -5.29
C GLU A 5 -10.43 -3.19 -3.99
N GLN A 6 -10.24 -4.51 -3.92
CA GLN A 6 -9.59 -5.15 -2.76
C GLN A 6 -8.19 -4.57 -2.52
N TYR A 7 -7.43 -4.41 -3.60
CA TYR A 7 -6.09 -3.82 -3.56
C TYR A 7 -6.13 -2.36 -3.10
N LEU A 8 -7.01 -1.53 -3.66
CA LEU A 8 -7.10 -0.12 -3.30
C LEU A 8 -7.63 0.08 -1.88
N ASP A 9 -8.60 -0.73 -1.44
CA ASP A 9 -9.11 -0.71 -0.06
C ASP A 9 -8.00 -1.05 0.93
N PHE A 10 -7.15 -2.04 0.64
CA PHE A 10 -5.97 -2.37 1.44
C PHE A 10 -5.00 -1.20 1.55
N MET A 11 -4.68 -0.53 0.42
CA MET A 11 -3.78 0.63 0.44
C MET A 11 -4.35 1.80 1.22
N VAL A 12 -5.65 2.11 1.10
CA VAL A 12 -6.28 3.15 1.90
C VAL A 12 -6.24 2.83 3.38
N HIS A 13 -6.42 1.55 3.76
CA HIS A 13 -6.29 1.15 5.15
C HIS A 13 -4.90 1.41 5.72
N ILE A 14 -3.84 1.15 4.95
CA ILE A 14 -2.46 1.47 5.33
C ILE A 14 -2.27 2.97 5.51
N LEU A 15 -2.60 3.76 4.49
CA LEU A 15 -2.43 5.22 4.49
C LEU A 15 -3.23 5.94 5.59
N ARG A 16 -4.26 5.29 6.13
CA ARG A 16 -5.12 5.83 7.18
C ARG A 16 -4.84 5.21 8.55
N ALA A 17 -3.81 4.36 8.67
CA ALA A 17 -3.60 3.54 9.87
C ALA A 17 -3.39 4.38 11.14
N ASP A 18 -2.70 5.51 11.03
CA ASP A 18 -2.44 6.45 12.12
C ASP A 18 -3.49 7.59 12.23
N GLY A 19 -4.41 7.66 11.26
CA GLY A 19 -5.45 8.67 11.14
C GLY A 19 -5.05 9.94 10.38
N VAL A 20 -3.82 10.05 9.88
CA VAL A 20 -3.32 11.20 9.12
C VAL A 20 -2.73 10.71 7.81
N VAL A 21 -3.32 11.13 6.68
CA VAL A 21 -2.73 10.87 5.36
C VAL A 21 -1.85 12.03 4.99
N GLU A 22 -0.55 11.81 4.77
CA GLU A 22 0.32 12.86 4.30
C GLU A 22 0.01 13.23 2.84
N GLU A 23 0.22 14.49 2.48
CA GLU A 23 -0.06 14.95 1.11
C GLU A 23 0.82 14.24 0.07
N VAL A 24 2.05 13.86 0.43
CA VAL A 24 2.95 13.11 -0.47
C VAL A 24 2.43 11.71 -0.77
N GLU A 25 1.96 10.99 0.26
CA GLU A 25 1.38 9.66 0.15
C GLU A 25 0.09 9.69 -0.66
N LYS A 26 -0.77 10.67 -0.37
CA LYS A 26 -1.99 10.92 -1.12
C LYS A 26 -1.67 11.14 -2.60
N GLN A 27 -0.73 12.02 -2.92
CA GLN A 27 -0.35 12.29 -4.31
C GLN A 27 0.20 11.03 -5.01
N GLN A 28 1.05 10.25 -4.33
CA GLN A 28 1.57 8.99 -4.87
C GLN A 28 0.47 7.97 -5.13
N PHE A 29 -0.48 7.82 -4.21
CA PHE A 29 -1.63 6.94 -4.37
C PHE A 29 -2.56 7.39 -5.51
N MET A 30 -2.82 8.70 -5.61
CA MET A 30 -3.62 9.26 -6.71
C MET A 30 -2.92 9.07 -8.06
N ALA A 31 -1.62 9.31 -8.15
CA ALA A 31 -0.84 9.08 -9.37
C ALA A 31 -0.84 7.61 -9.78
N MET A 32 -0.71 6.69 -8.83
CA MET A 32 -0.84 5.24 -9.09
C MET A 32 -2.19 4.90 -9.71
N MET A 33 -3.30 5.43 -9.18
CA MET A 33 -4.64 5.15 -9.71
C MET A 33 -4.88 5.76 -11.11
N VAL A 34 -4.42 6.98 -11.35
CA VAL A 34 -4.68 7.72 -12.60
C VAL A 34 -3.70 7.33 -13.70
N GLU A 35 -2.41 7.36 -13.41
CA GLU A 35 -1.35 7.16 -14.41
C GLU A 35 -0.95 5.68 -14.52
N GLY A 36 -0.85 4.99 -13.38
CA GLY A 36 -0.41 3.60 -13.33
C GLY A 36 -1.51 2.61 -13.75
N LEU A 37 -2.71 2.77 -13.18
CA LEU A 37 -3.83 1.84 -13.35
C LEU A 37 -4.89 2.32 -14.34
N GLN A 38 -4.85 3.61 -14.72
CA GLN A 38 -5.80 4.23 -15.66
C GLN A 38 -7.26 3.98 -15.27
N LEU A 39 -7.56 4.10 -13.98
CA LEU A 39 -8.89 3.84 -13.46
C LEU A 39 -9.90 4.89 -13.92
N ARG A 40 -11.16 4.47 -13.98
CA ARG A 40 -12.25 5.39 -14.32
C ARG A 40 -12.37 6.50 -13.26
N PRO A 41 -12.71 7.74 -13.65
CA PRO A 41 -12.79 8.88 -12.73
C PRO A 41 -13.68 8.62 -11.51
N GLU A 42 -14.77 7.87 -11.65
CA GLU A 42 -15.70 7.59 -10.55
C GLU A 42 -15.05 6.75 -9.44
N VAL A 43 -14.14 5.84 -9.81
CA VAL A 43 -13.38 5.03 -8.85
C VAL A 43 -12.34 5.90 -8.16
N VAL A 44 -11.61 6.72 -8.93
CA VAL A 44 -10.60 7.65 -8.41
C VAL A 44 -11.20 8.61 -7.38
N GLU A 45 -12.36 9.19 -7.69
CA GLU A 45 -13.04 10.13 -6.78
C GLU A 45 -13.59 9.46 -5.52
N ARG A 46 -14.04 8.20 -5.61
CA ARG A 46 -14.42 7.41 -4.42
C ARG A 46 -13.24 7.28 -3.45
N TYR A 47 -12.06 6.90 -3.94
CA TYR A 47 -10.89 6.71 -3.10
C TYR A 47 -10.29 8.03 -2.61
N ARG A 48 -10.31 9.09 -3.42
CA ARG A 48 -9.98 10.46 -2.97
C ARG A 48 -10.85 10.86 -1.76
N GLY A 49 -12.16 10.64 -1.87
CA GLY A 49 -13.10 10.96 -0.80
C GLY A 49 -12.83 10.17 0.49
N GLN A 50 -12.34 8.93 0.40
CA GLN A 50 -11.94 8.15 1.58
C GLN A 50 -10.69 8.72 2.26
N LEU A 51 -9.68 9.12 1.48
CA LEU A 51 -8.46 9.73 2.03
C LEU A 51 -8.74 11.10 2.67
N GLU A 52 -9.67 11.88 2.11
CA GLU A 52 -10.07 13.21 2.59
C GLU A 52 -11.13 13.19 3.70
N ALA A 53 -11.67 12.01 4.04
CA ALA A 53 -12.69 11.88 5.07
C ALA A 53 -12.16 12.36 6.43
N LYS A 54 -12.95 13.18 7.14
CA LYS A 54 -12.58 13.73 8.46
C LYS A 54 -12.52 12.69 9.58
N SER A 55 -13.25 11.59 9.43
CA SER A 55 -13.30 10.49 10.38
C SER A 55 -12.81 9.22 9.71
N TRP A 56 -12.09 8.40 10.48
CA TRP A 56 -11.65 7.09 10.07
C TRP A 56 -11.97 6.10 11.19
N ASP A 57 -12.63 5.00 10.83
CA ASP A 57 -12.75 3.85 11.70
C ASP A 57 -11.72 2.82 11.22
N PRO A 58 -10.77 2.39 12.07
CA PRO A 58 -9.84 1.33 11.71
C PRO A 58 -10.58 0.07 11.26
N PRO A 59 -10.08 -0.66 10.25
CA PRO A 59 -10.74 -1.87 9.77
C PRO A 59 -10.74 -2.96 10.84
N THR A 60 -11.85 -3.70 10.90
CA THR A 60 -11.97 -4.93 11.69
C THR A 60 -11.19 -6.08 11.04
N ASP A 61 -10.82 -7.09 11.82
CA ASP A 61 -10.10 -8.26 11.28
C ASP A 61 -10.92 -9.02 10.22
N HIS A 62 -12.25 -9.00 10.33
CA HIS A 62 -13.12 -9.57 9.29
C HIS A 62 -13.04 -8.78 7.97
N GLN A 63 -13.01 -7.45 8.03
CA GLN A 63 -12.80 -6.63 6.83
C GLN A 63 -11.42 -6.89 6.23
N LEU A 64 -10.37 -7.00 7.05
CA LEU A 64 -9.03 -7.33 6.60
C LEU A 64 -8.96 -8.73 5.95
N ALA A 65 -9.60 -9.73 6.54
CA ALA A 65 -9.68 -11.08 5.95
C ALA A 65 -10.35 -11.06 4.57
N ALA A 66 -11.42 -10.27 4.41
CA ALA A 66 -12.13 -10.15 3.13
C ALA A 66 -11.29 -9.51 2.01
N LEU A 67 -10.29 -8.68 2.35
CA LEU A 67 -9.34 -8.14 1.36
C LEU A 67 -8.43 -9.23 0.79
N GLY A 68 -8.11 -10.26 1.58
CA GLY A 68 -7.29 -11.40 1.14
C GLY A 68 -8.07 -12.53 0.48
N GLU A 69 -9.41 -12.47 0.49
CA GLU A 69 -10.25 -13.59 0.04
C GLU A 69 -9.97 -13.94 -1.44
N GLY A 70 -9.59 -15.19 -1.67
CA GLY A 70 -9.32 -15.74 -3.00
C GLY A 70 -8.02 -15.25 -3.63
N LEU A 71 -7.14 -14.53 -2.93
CA LEU A 71 -5.79 -14.25 -3.42
C LEU A 71 -4.92 -15.51 -3.33
N ASP A 72 -4.20 -15.82 -4.40
CA ASP A 72 -3.13 -16.81 -4.34
C ASP A 72 -1.89 -16.24 -3.61
N PRO A 73 -0.94 -17.07 -3.17
CA PRO A 73 0.25 -16.59 -2.45
C PRO A 73 1.08 -15.54 -3.21
N GLY A 74 1.15 -15.63 -4.55
CA GLY A 74 1.85 -14.65 -5.38
C GLY A 74 1.16 -13.30 -5.33
N SER A 75 -0.16 -13.26 -5.58
CA SER A 75 -0.96 -12.04 -5.49
C SER A 75 -0.92 -11.41 -4.08
N LEU A 76 -1.01 -12.22 -3.02
CA LEU A 76 -0.89 -11.75 -1.64
C LEU A 76 0.49 -11.13 -1.38
N SER A 77 1.57 -11.79 -1.81
CA SER A 77 2.92 -11.26 -1.62
C SER A 77 3.15 -9.94 -2.34
N HIS A 78 2.62 -9.79 -3.57
CA HIS A 78 2.67 -8.51 -4.28
C HIS A 78 1.89 -7.42 -3.56
N MET A 79 0.66 -7.72 -3.12
CA MET A 79 -0.17 -6.77 -2.36
C MET A 79 0.54 -6.30 -1.09
N VAL A 80 1.14 -7.21 -0.33
CA VAL A 80 1.89 -6.88 0.90
C VAL A 80 3.11 -6.02 0.56
N LYS A 81 3.91 -6.41 -0.43
CA LYS A 81 5.09 -5.64 -0.85
C LYS A 81 4.72 -4.23 -1.30
N ASP A 82 3.63 -4.08 -2.05
CA ASP A 82 3.16 -2.76 -2.50
C ASP A 82 2.63 -1.94 -1.32
N GLY A 83 2.01 -2.57 -0.32
CA GLY A 83 1.61 -1.92 0.93
C GLY A 83 2.80 -1.37 1.72
N TYR A 84 3.86 -2.15 1.85
CA TYR A 84 5.14 -1.68 2.41
C TYR A 84 5.75 -0.54 1.59
N SER A 85 5.60 -0.56 0.26
CA SER A 85 6.10 0.52 -0.60
C SER A 85 5.30 1.81 -0.48
N MET A 86 4.01 1.70 -0.15
CA MET A 86 3.15 2.84 0.10
C MET A 86 3.49 3.47 1.45
N ALA A 87 3.57 2.64 2.50
CA ALA A 87 3.98 3.08 3.83
C ALA A 87 5.38 3.73 3.84
N TRP A 88 6.29 3.25 2.98
CA TRP A 88 7.65 3.79 2.88
C TRP A 88 7.79 5.04 1.98
N ALA A 89 6.70 5.68 1.58
CA ALA A 89 6.74 6.79 0.60
C ALA A 89 7.60 7.98 1.06
N ASP A 90 7.63 8.27 2.37
CA ASP A 90 8.41 9.35 2.96
C ASP A 90 9.83 8.91 3.41
N GLY A 91 10.12 7.61 3.37
CA GLY A 91 11.37 7.00 3.78
C GLY A 91 11.35 6.33 5.16
N ASN A 92 10.24 6.37 5.88
CA ASN A 92 10.00 5.64 7.13
C ASN A 92 8.77 4.73 6.99
N ILE A 93 8.55 3.78 7.89
CA ILE A 93 7.26 3.06 7.98
C ILE A 93 6.80 3.24 9.41
N ASP A 94 5.60 3.79 9.59
CA ASP A 94 5.10 4.07 10.92
C ASP A 94 4.60 2.78 11.62
N PRO A 95 4.71 2.71 12.96
CA PRO A 95 4.30 1.53 13.70
C PRO A 95 2.84 1.13 13.46
N ALA A 96 1.94 2.11 13.26
CA ALA A 96 0.52 1.86 12.99
C ALA A 96 0.30 1.17 11.63
N GLU A 97 1.03 1.58 10.61
CA GLU A 97 0.97 0.98 9.27
C GLU A 97 1.52 -0.45 9.30
N GLN A 98 2.66 -0.64 9.98
CA GLN A 98 3.26 -1.95 10.16
C GLN A 98 2.32 -2.89 10.93
N GLU A 99 1.69 -2.41 12.00
CA GLU A 99 0.69 -3.18 12.76
C GLU A 99 -0.51 -3.55 11.87
N LEU A 100 -1.00 -2.63 11.05
CA LEU A 100 -2.11 -2.91 10.14
C LEU A 100 -1.78 -3.98 9.11
N ILE A 101 -0.57 -3.95 8.53
CA ILE A 101 -0.11 -4.99 7.59
C ILE A 101 0.02 -6.35 8.31
N GLN A 102 0.55 -6.38 9.53
CA GLN A 102 0.64 -7.61 10.34
C GLN A 102 -0.74 -8.17 10.69
N ARG A 103 -1.68 -7.31 11.10
CA ARG A 103 -3.08 -7.69 11.36
C ARG A 103 -3.74 -8.24 10.10
N PHE A 104 -3.50 -7.64 8.94
CA PHE A 104 -3.97 -8.16 7.65
C PHE A 104 -3.42 -9.56 7.38
N LEU A 105 -2.10 -9.77 7.52
CA LEU A 105 -1.46 -11.07 7.32
C LEU A 105 -2.05 -12.15 8.24
N VAL A 106 -2.25 -11.84 9.52
CA VAL A 106 -2.89 -12.76 10.48
C VAL A 106 -4.34 -13.04 10.09
N ALA A 107 -5.10 -12.01 9.71
CA ALA A 107 -6.50 -12.15 9.31
C ALA A 107 -6.69 -13.04 8.07
N VAL A 108 -5.72 -13.07 7.14
CA VAL A 108 -5.74 -13.96 5.97
C VAL A 108 -5.11 -15.34 6.24
N GLY A 109 -4.76 -15.63 7.49
CA GLY A 109 -4.31 -16.95 7.94
C GLY A 109 -2.80 -17.18 7.90
N ILE A 110 -1.97 -16.13 7.74
CA ILE A 110 -0.52 -16.25 7.88
C ILE A 110 -0.18 -16.36 9.38
N PRO A 111 0.59 -17.38 9.80
CA PRO A 111 0.96 -17.53 11.20
C PRO A 111 1.90 -16.41 11.65
N GLU A 112 1.71 -15.93 12.89
CA GLU A 112 2.52 -14.87 13.49
C GLU A 112 4.03 -15.15 13.44
N SER A 113 4.42 -16.43 13.54
CA SER A 113 5.81 -16.86 13.46
C SER A 113 6.51 -16.53 12.13
N ARG A 114 5.77 -16.15 11.08
CA ARG A 114 6.33 -15.76 9.76
C ARG A 114 6.35 -14.25 9.54
N LEU A 115 5.74 -13.46 10.42
CA LEU A 115 5.60 -12.01 10.20
C LEU A 115 6.96 -11.31 10.15
N ALA A 116 7.90 -11.70 11.01
CA ALA A 116 9.26 -11.13 11.00
C ALA A 116 10.01 -11.40 9.68
N ASP A 117 9.88 -12.61 9.13
CA ASP A 117 10.50 -12.98 7.87
C ASP A 117 9.88 -12.21 6.69
N ILE A 118 8.56 -12.03 6.71
CA ILE A 118 7.81 -11.26 5.69
C ILE A 118 8.19 -9.78 5.75
N ASP A 119 8.27 -9.20 6.94
CA ASP A 119 8.70 -7.82 7.14
C ASP A 119 10.12 -7.59 6.60
N ASN A 120 11.05 -8.48 6.96
CA ASN A 120 12.42 -8.42 6.46
C ASN A 120 12.48 -8.55 4.93
N TRP A 121 11.75 -9.49 4.34
CA TRP A 121 11.66 -9.66 2.89
C TRP A 121 11.10 -8.41 2.19
N ALA A 122 10.04 -7.80 2.73
CA ALA A 122 9.43 -6.60 2.17
C ALA A 122 10.41 -5.43 2.21
N ARG A 123 11.11 -5.20 3.33
CA ARG A 123 12.13 -4.14 3.48
C ARG A 123 13.30 -4.32 2.51
N ILE A 124 13.80 -5.55 2.34
CA ILE A 124 14.83 -5.85 1.33
C ILE A 124 14.32 -5.50 -0.08
N SER A 125 13.07 -5.84 -0.38
CA SER A 125 12.44 -5.54 -1.67
C SER A 125 12.36 -4.03 -1.93
N LEU A 126 12.05 -3.22 -0.92
CA LEU A 126 12.07 -1.76 -0.99
C LEU A 126 13.47 -1.22 -1.29
N GLU A 127 14.49 -1.73 -0.60
CA GLU A 127 15.87 -1.30 -0.82
C GLU A 127 16.33 -1.58 -2.27
N VAL A 128 16.00 -2.76 -2.79
CA VAL A 128 16.29 -3.13 -4.18
C VAL A 128 15.55 -2.23 -5.16
N ALA A 129 14.25 -1.97 -4.93
CA ALA A 129 13.46 -1.07 -5.76
C ALA A 129 14.04 0.36 -5.78
N ARG A 130 14.42 0.89 -4.62
CA ARG A 130 15.08 2.20 -4.47
C ARG A 130 16.39 2.28 -5.25
N LYS A 131 17.23 1.23 -5.19
CA LYS A 131 18.45 1.14 -6.00
C LYS A 131 18.11 1.21 -7.50
N GLY A 132 17.08 0.48 -7.93
CA GLY A 132 16.57 0.57 -9.30
C GLY A 132 16.18 1.99 -9.70
N GLN A 133 15.38 2.68 -8.90
CA GLN A 133 14.98 4.07 -9.17
C GLN A 133 16.17 5.02 -9.32
N ILE A 134 17.22 4.87 -8.50
CA ILE A 134 18.44 5.66 -8.61
C ILE A 134 19.15 5.38 -9.95
N LEU A 135 19.27 4.12 -10.33
CA LEU A 135 19.95 3.71 -11.58
C LEU A 135 19.21 4.18 -12.84
N PHE A 136 17.88 4.25 -12.79
CA PHE A 136 17.04 4.65 -13.92
C PHE A 136 16.58 6.12 -13.87
N ARG A 137 17.08 6.94 -12.92
CA ARG A 137 16.76 8.37 -12.87
C ARG A 137 17.32 9.06 -14.13
N PRO A 138 16.48 9.67 -14.99
CA PRO A 138 16.95 10.33 -16.18
C PRO A 138 17.91 11.47 -15.83
N VAL A 139 19.05 11.56 -16.52
CA VAL A 139 19.91 12.74 -16.45
C VAL A 139 19.17 13.86 -17.18
N GLN A 140 19.01 15.02 -16.55
CA GLN A 140 18.39 16.16 -17.26
C GLN A 140 19.18 16.43 -18.54
N PRO A 141 18.50 16.60 -19.69
CA PRO A 141 19.20 16.96 -20.92
C PRO A 141 19.96 18.26 -20.67
N VAL A 142 21.25 18.25 -21.01
CA VAL A 142 22.07 19.46 -20.97
C VAL A 142 21.47 20.40 -22.00
N SER A 143 20.79 21.46 -21.54
CA SER A 143 20.29 22.52 -22.43
C SER A 143 21.49 23.14 -23.14
N GLY A 144 21.68 22.78 -24.41
CA GLY A 144 22.61 23.42 -25.34
C GLY A 144 21.97 24.58 -26.07
#